data_AF-A0A6M4BW93-F1
#
_entry.id   AF-A0A6M4BW93-F1
#
_cell.length_a   1.000
_cell.length_b   1.000
_cell.length_c   1.000
_cell.angle_alpha   90.00
_cell.angle_beta   90.00
_cell.angle_gamma   90.00
#
_symmetry.space_group_name_H-M   'P 1'
#
loop_
_entity.id
_entity.type
_entity.pdbx_description
1 polymer ?
#
loop_
_entity_poly.entity_id
_entity_poly.type
_entity_poly.pdbx_seq_one_letter_code
_entity_poly.pdbx_strand_id
1 'polypeptide(L)'
;ETVNKFMLSLLSLYRKPTINFYCISQCISYILSPSPLNPKLSLNDSVINSINHVLFNLVLLEPDFDQPQTVKNHFEILRCFDHMAGQFSDQTIETLLHQCKNNQEKDRMKAVIILTHLTTSSQVFVDNYAAKFIVLLKVMTVMEQGLKMKKLLVKAIIGLVYRNCITTPEDFTMVEFIIKHCGYEGPPNASKYEISDLHDTCRSSLILMCNTVTSIRTQLRNLLLVALTIDEFTASMATVSHCLTSLLQNNSDVIADGQVDKEVELKCSPDLVFVRCLIHIVDPYEKDRNKNLLVFLEEYSGDVHNNLKNSWTVEIQRLLKFVDKNESKEQWHDMVLDLLVSAIEQVNSNKWVEVIATLVSQQVLSKKQSP
;
A
#
# COMPACT_ATOMS: atom_id res chain seq x y z
N GLU A 1 11.16 0.62 -44.54
CA GLU A 1 12.38 -0.21 -44.45
C GLU A 1 13.57 0.50 -43.79
N THR A 2 13.88 1.75 -44.16
CA THR A 2 15.02 2.51 -43.61
C THR A 2 14.94 2.72 -42.10
N VAL A 3 13.76 3.07 -41.56
CA VAL A 3 13.55 3.27 -40.11
C VAL A 3 13.78 1.98 -39.32
N ASN A 4 13.28 0.84 -39.80
CA ASN A 4 13.52 -0.48 -39.19
C ASN A 4 15.03 -0.79 -39.08
N LYS A 5 15.80 -0.60 -40.16
CA LYS A 5 17.25 -0.82 -40.15
C LYS A 5 17.98 0.16 -39.22
N PHE A 6 17.53 1.41 -39.18
CA PHE A 6 18.08 2.43 -38.28
C PHE A 6 17.84 2.08 -36.81
N MET A 7 16.62 1.67 -36.45
CA MET A 7 16.27 1.21 -35.10
C MET A 7 17.15 0.03 -34.67
N LEU A 8 17.29 -1.00 -35.51
CA LEU A 8 18.16 -2.13 -35.21
C LEU A 8 19.63 -1.72 -35.03
N SER A 9 20.09 -0.74 -35.82
CA SER A 9 21.44 -0.19 -35.69
C SER A 9 21.62 0.52 -34.35
N LEU A 10 20.66 1.34 -33.91
CA LEU A 10 20.68 1.98 -32.59
C LEU A 10 20.70 0.95 -31.46
N LEU A 11 19.85 -0.07 -31.52
CA LEU A 11 19.83 -1.15 -30.52
C LEU A 11 21.19 -1.88 -30.42
N SER A 12 21.87 -2.06 -31.56
CA SER A 12 23.19 -2.70 -31.57
C SER A 12 24.27 -1.89 -30.83
N LEU A 13 24.09 -0.58 -30.68
CA LEU A 13 25.04 0.30 -29.99
C LEU A 13 25.09 0.05 -28.48
N TYR A 14 24.05 -0.52 -27.87
CA TYR A 14 24.09 -0.93 -26.45
C TYR A 14 25.13 -2.01 -26.16
N ARG A 15 25.68 -2.69 -27.18
CA ARG A 15 26.79 -3.63 -27.02
C ARG A 15 28.15 -2.94 -26.86
N LYS A 16 28.23 -1.63 -27.10
CA LYS A 16 29.46 -0.84 -27.05
C LYS A 16 29.52 -0.03 -25.74
N PRO A 17 30.27 -0.49 -24.72
CA PRO A 17 30.26 0.14 -23.39
C PRO A 17 30.86 1.55 -23.38
N THR A 18 31.59 1.94 -24.43
CA THR A 18 32.15 3.29 -24.58
C THR A 18 31.13 4.34 -24.97
N ILE A 19 29.94 3.93 -25.43
CA ILE A 19 28.88 4.86 -25.85
C ILE A 19 27.98 5.16 -24.66
N ASN A 20 27.61 6.42 -24.48
CA ASN A 20 26.64 6.79 -23.46
C ASN A 20 25.26 6.22 -23.80
N PHE A 21 24.82 5.23 -23.03
CA PHE A 21 23.53 4.55 -23.21
C PHE A 21 22.35 5.52 -23.11
N TYR A 22 22.44 6.56 -22.28
CA TYR A 22 21.39 7.56 -22.17
C TYR A 22 21.11 8.24 -23.52
N CYS A 23 22.15 8.61 -24.26
CA CYS A 23 21.99 9.23 -25.58
C CYS A 23 21.33 8.27 -26.59
N ILE A 24 21.67 6.97 -26.53
CA ILE A 24 21.01 5.95 -27.38
C ILE A 24 19.52 5.87 -27.02
N SER A 25 19.20 5.79 -25.72
CA SER A 25 17.81 5.74 -25.22
C SER A 25 17.03 6.97 -25.65
N GLN A 26 17.61 8.17 -25.56
CA GLN A 26 16.95 9.41 -26.00
C GLN A 26 16.66 9.41 -27.51
N CYS A 27 17.60 8.93 -28.34
CA CYS A 27 17.34 8.83 -29.77
C CYS A 27 16.19 7.85 -30.06
N ILE A 28 16.17 6.69 -29.41
CA ILE A 28 15.10 5.70 -29.53
C ILE A 28 13.76 6.30 -29.08
N SER A 29 13.73 6.91 -27.90
CA SER A 29 12.59 7.60 -27.31
C SER A 29 12.00 8.64 -28.26
N TYR A 30 12.87 9.49 -28.86
CA TYR A 30 12.45 10.49 -29.84
C TYR A 30 11.81 9.88 -31.08
N ILE A 31 12.38 8.80 -31.63
CA ILE A 31 11.81 8.10 -32.80
C ILE A 31 10.46 7.47 -32.47
N LEU A 32 10.33 6.91 -31.26
CA LEU A 32 9.10 6.31 -30.75
C LEU A 32 8.07 7.34 -30.30
N SER A 33 8.44 8.61 -30.11
CA SER A 33 7.50 9.63 -29.67
C SER A 33 6.46 9.92 -30.77
N PRO A 34 5.16 9.97 -30.44
CA PRO A 34 4.15 10.41 -31.40
C PRO A 34 4.45 11.85 -31.84
N SER A 35 4.57 12.08 -33.15
CA SER A 35 4.90 13.39 -33.70
C SER A 35 4.02 13.70 -34.91
N PRO A 36 3.63 14.98 -35.12
CA PRO A 36 2.97 15.41 -36.36
C PRO A 36 3.79 15.07 -37.61
N LEU A 37 5.12 14.99 -37.46
CA LEU A 37 6.05 14.63 -38.54
C LEU A 37 6.07 13.13 -38.84
N ASN A 38 5.56 12.29 -37.93
CA ASN A 38 5.53 10.84 -38.09
C ASN A 38 4.26 10.25 -37.44
N PRO A 39 3.07 10.53 -38.01
CA PRO A 39 1.78 10.25 -37.37
C PRO A 39 1.45 8.75 -37.29
N LYS A 40 2.15 7.90 -38.06
CA LYS A 40 2.06 6.44 -37.99
C LYS A 40 3.45 5.83 -38.18
N LEU A 41 4.21 5.75 -37.10
CA LEU A 41 5.47 5.01 -37.11
C LEU A 41 5.14 3.52 -37.41
N SER A 42 5.58 3.03 -38.56
CA SER A 42 5.44 1.63 -38.92
C SER A 42 6.76 0.90 -38.68
N LEU A 43 6.77 0.05 -37.66
CA LEU A 43 7.84 -0.88 -37.37
C LEU A 43 7.36 -2.31 -37.64
N ASN A 44 8.28 -3.17 -38.09
CA ASN A 44 7.98 -4.58 -38.26
C ASN A 44 7.95 -5.27 -36.89
N ASP A 45 7.15 -6.32 -36.73
CA ASP A 45 7.04 -7.10 -35.49
C ASP A 45 8.40 -7.57 -34.95
N SER A 46 9.32 -7.98 -35.83
CA SER A 46 10.67 -8.38 -35.43
C SER A 46 11.49 -7.24 -34.82
N VAL A 47 11.28 -6.00 -35.27
CA VAL A 47 11.92 -4.81 -34.71
C VAL A 47 11.28 -4.42 -33.40
N ILE A 48 9.94 -4.46 -33.30
CA ILE A 48 9.22 -4.21 -32.04
C ILE A 48 9.67 -5.19 -30.96
N ASN A 49 9.74 -6.49 -31.28
CA ASN A 49 10.24 -7.53 -30.38
C ASN A 49 11.70 -7.29 -29.98
N SER A 50 12.54 -6.84 -30.91
CA SER A 50 13.94 -6.50 -30.62
C SER A 50 14.06 -5.31 -29.68
N ILE A 51 13.24 -4.26 -29.88
CA ILE A 51 13.18 -3.10 -28.98
C ILE A 51 12.76 -3.56 -27.58
N ASN A 52 11.63 -4.27 -27.47
CA ASN A 52 11.12 -4.76 -26.19
C ASN A 52 12.18 -5.60 -25.46
N HIS A 53 12.83 -6.54 -26.15
CA HIS A 53 13.86 -7.39 -25.55
C HIS A 53 15.09 -6.61 -25.07
N VAL A 54 15.65 -5.73 -25.91
CA VAL A 54 16.86 -4.98 -25.57
C VAL A 54 16.59 -3.99 -24.44
N LEU A 55 15.49 -3.22 -24.52
CA LEU A 55 15.14 -2.25 -23.50
C LEU A 55 14.78 -2.92 -22.17
N PHE A 56 14.07 -4.04 -22.19
CA PHE A 56 13.75 -4.82 -20.99
C PHE A 56 15.02 -5.26 -20.24
N ASN A 57 16.06 -5.67 -20.97
CA ASN A 57 17.33 -6.05 -20.36
C ASN A 57 18.07 -4.90 -19.68
N LEU A 58 17.80 -3.65 -20.07
CA LEU A 58 18.41 -2.43 -19.52
C LEU A 58 17.67 -1.87 -18.29
N VAL A 59 16.51 -2.43 -17.92
CA VAL A 59 15.78 -2.01 -16.72
C VAL A 59 16.56 -2.38 -15.46
N LEU A 60 16.80 -1.38 -14.62
CA LEU A 60 17.42 -1.53 -13.31
C LEU A 60 16.37 -1.94 -12.28
N LEU A 61 16.71 -2.90 -11.43
CA LEU A 61 15.85 -3.31 -10.30
C LEU A 61 15.91 -2.29 -9.16
N GLU A 62 17.10 -1.76 -8.90
CA GLU A 62 17.39 -0.76 -7.87
C GLU A 62 18.32 0.30 -8.50
N PRO A 63 17.79 1.48 -8.84
CA PRO A 63 18.62 2.58 -9.36
C PRO A 63 19.62 3.06 -8.31
N ASP A 64 20.90 3.10 -8.68
CA ASP A 64 21.99 3.61 -7.84
C ASP A 64 22.15 5.12 -8.06
N PHE A 65 21.74 5.93 -7.07
CA PHE A 65 21.78 7.39 -7.16
C PHE A 65 23.20 7.97 -7.10
N ASP A 66 24.20 7.20 -6.67
CA ASP A 66 25.61 7.59 -6.79
C ASP A 66 26.11 7.52 -8.24
N GLN A 67 25.35 6.84 -9.11
CA GLN A 67 25.61 6.73 -10.55
C GLN A 67 24.50 7.41 -11.37
N PRO A 68 24.43 8.76 -11.41
CA PRO A 68 23.31 9.48 -12.01
C PRO A 68 23.08 9.19 -13.49
N GLN A 69 24.12 8.76 -14.23
CA GLN A 69 23.99 8.40 -15.65
C GLN A 69 23.18 7.11 -15.86
N THR A 70 23.33 6.11 -14.99
CA THR A 70 22.58 4.86 -15.10
C THR A 70 21.10 5.07 -14.74
N VAL A 71 20.84 5.92 -13.75
CA VAL A 71 19.49 6.34 -13.35
C VAL A 71 18.80 7.13 -14.46
N LYS A 72 19.48 8.10 -15.09
CA LYS A 72 18.94 8.83 -16.24
C LYS A 72 18.59 7.89 -17.39
N ASN A 73 19.49 6.95 -17.70
CA ASN A 73 19.21 5.95 -18.71
C ASN A 73 17.98 5.11 -18.34
N HIS A 74 17.88 4.64 -17.10
CA HIS A 74 16.73 3.85 -16.63
C HIS A 74 15.39 4.58 -16.85
N PHE A 75 15.27 5.85 -16.49
CA PHE A 75 14.04 6.62 -16.72
C PHE A 75 13.75 6.85 -18.20
N GLU A 76 14.78 7.03 -19.03
CA GLU A 76 14.59 7.13 -20.48
C GLU A 76 14.14 5.80 -21.10
N ILE A 77 14.62 4.66 -20.59
CA ILE A 77 14.11 3.33 -20.97
C ILE A 77 12.62 3.19 -20.62
N LEU A 78 12.20 3.64 -19.43
CA LEU A 78 10.79 3.62 -19.04
C LEU A 78 9.93 4.50 -19.96
N ARG A 79 10.44 5.68 -20.34
CA ARG A 79 9.79 6.56 -21.33
C ARG A 79 9.65 5.89 -22.70
N CYS A 80 10.66 5.15 -23.15
CA CYS A 80 10.53 4.35 -24.37
C CYS A 80 9.36 3.35 -24.27
N PHE A 81 9.19 2.68 -23.12
CA PHE A 81 8.06 1.76 -22.91
C PHE A 81 6.71 2.48 -22.92
N ASP A 82 6.62 3.71 -22.42
CA ASP A 82 5.41 4.54 -22.51
C ASP A 82 5.02 4.83 -23.96
N HIS A 83 6.00 5.21 -24.78
CA HIS A 83 5.79 5.40 -26.22
C HIS A 83 5.42 4.10 -26.96
N MET A 84 6.08 2.99 -26.62
CA MET A 84 5.76 1.66 -27.16
C MET A 84 4.35 1.22 -26.77
N ALA A 85 3.92 1.47 -25.53
CA ALA A 85 2.58 1.17 -25.06
C ALA A 85 1.51 1.98 -25.81
N GLY A 86 1.81 3.21 -26.22
CA GLY A 86 0.87 4.04 -27.00
C GLY A 86 0.71 3.61 -28.46
N GLN A 87 1.78 3.13 -29.11
CA GLN A 87 1.77 2.81 -30.55
C GLN A 87 1.68 1.31 -30.87
N PHE A 88 2.22 0.45 -30.00
CA PHE A 88 2.35 -0.99 -30.20
C PHE A 88 1.89 -1.74 -28.94
N SER A 89 0.73 -1.36 -28.41
CA SER A 89 0.20 -1.79 -27.10
C SER A 89 0.11 -3.31 -26.96
N ASP A 90 -0.48 -4.00 -27.95
CA ASP A 90 -0.70 -5.45 -27.89
C ASP A 90 0.62 -6.21 -27.79
N GLN A 91 1.60 -5.90 -28.64
CA GLN A 91 2.89 -6.59 -28.62
C GLN A 91 3.72 -6.24 -27.37
N THR A 92 3.61 -5.01 -26.88
CA THR A 92 4.42 -4.54 -25.75
C THR A 92 3.83 -4.95 -24.41
N ILE A 93 2.57 -4.57 -24.15
CA ILE A 93 1.94 -4.76 -22.85
C ILE A 93 1.60 -6.24 -22.63
N GLU A 94 1.11 -6.99 -23.63
CA GLU A 94 0.85 -8.44 -23.44
C GLU A 94 2.15 -9.20 -23.16
N THR A 95 3.25 -8.83 -23.81
CA THR A 95 4.57 -9.41 -23.50
C THR A 95 4.98 -9.12 -22.06
N LEU A 96 4.80 -7.88 -21.58
CA LEU A 96 5.11 -7.52 -20.19
C LEU A 96 4.23 -8.27 -19.18
N LEU A 97 2.92 -8.38 -19.45
CA LEU A 97 1.98 -9.17 -18.64
C LEU A 97 2.37 -10.66 -18.62
N HIS A 98 2.89 -11.19 -19.73
CA HIS A 98 3.43 -12.54 -19.77
C HIS A 98 4.72 -12.67 -18.93
N GLN A 99 5.61 -11.67 -18.97
CA GLN A 99 6.84 -11.65 -18.17
C GLN A 99 6.58 -11.62 -16.65
N CYS A 100 5.43 -11.12 -16.18
CA CYS A 100 5.02 -11.26 -14.78
C CYS A 100 4.84 -12.71 -14.33
N LYS A 101 4.71 -13.67 -15.26
CA LYS A 101 4.59 -15.12 -14.97
C LYS A 101 5.91 -15.88 -15.19
N ASN A 102 7.02 -15.17 -15.41
CA ASN A 102 8.32 -15.79 -15.67
C ASN A 102 8.83 -16.53 -14.41
N ASN A 103 9.55 -17.64 -14.60
CA ASN A 103 10.15 -18.41 -13.50
C ASN A 103 11.23 -17.61 -12.76
N GLN A 104 11.90 -16.68 -13.44
CA GLN A 104 12.96 -15.84 -12.88
C GLN A 104 12.36 -14.61 -12.17
N GLU A 105 12.58 -14.49 -10.87
CA GLU A 105 12.09 -13.34 -10.07
C GLU A 105 12.58 -12.00 -10.63
N LYS A 106 13.84 -11.93 -11.08
CA LYS A 106 14.40 -10.72 -11.68
C LYS A 106 13.62 -10.24 -12.91
N ASP A 107 13.14 -11.15 -13.74
CA ASP A 107 12.36 -10.78 -14.93
C ASP A 107 10.95 -10.35 -14.54
N ARG A 108 10.33 -11.03 -13.56
CA ARG A 108 9.03 -10.59 -13.01
C ARG A 108 9.14 -9.18 -12.40
N MET A 109 10.20 -8.90 -11.65
CA MET A 109 10.44 -7.58 -11.07
C MET A 109 10.56 -6.49 -12.15
N LYS A 110 11.34 -6.72 -13.22
CA LYS A 110 11.44 -5.78 -14.35
C LYS A 110 10.09 -5.50 -15.00
N ALA A 111 9.29 -6.55 -15.22
CA ALA A 111 7.95 -6.40 -15.78
C ALA A 111 7.05 -5.55 -14.86
N VAL A 112 7.05 -5.81 -13.56
CA VAL A 112 6.29 -5.02 -12.58
C VAL A 112 6.76 -3.57 -12.54
N ILE A 113 8.06 -3.29 -12.61
CA ILE A 113 8.60 -1.92 -12.67
C ILE A 113 8.04 -1.18 -13.89
N ILE A 114 8.09 -1.79 -15.08
CA ILE A 114 7.59 -1.18 -16.31
C ILE A 114 6.07 -0.97 -16.23
N LEU A 115 5.30 -1.99 -15.84
CA LEU A 115 3.83 -1.90 -15.75
C LEU A 115 3.38 -0.88 -14.69
N THR A 116 4.12 -0.76 -13.60
CA THR A 116 3.88 0.29 -12.58
C THR A 116 4.13 1.68 -13.17
N HIS A 117 5.21 1.85 -13.94
CA HIS A 117 5.45 3.11 -14.66
C HIS A 117 4.29 3.43 -15.62
N LEU A 118 3.87 2.47 -16.44
CA LEU A 118 2.77 2.62 -17.39
C LEU A 118 1.44 2.95 -16.72
N THR A 119 1.21 2.43 -15.51
CA THR A 119 0.04 2.81 -14.70
C THR A 119 0.02 4.31 -14.45
N THR A 120 1.17 4.94 -14.21
CA THR A 120 1.26 6.39 -13.98
C THR A 120 1.36 7.23 -15.27
N SER A 121 1.94 6.69 -16.35
CA SER A 121 2.25 7.47 -17.55
C SER A 121 1.28 7.28 -18.72
N SER A 122 0.65 6.10 -18.85
CA SER A 122 -0.04 5.69 -20.08
C SER A 122 -1.56 5.55 -19.88
N GLN A 123 -2.34 6.37 -20.59
CA GLN A 123 -3.80 6.23 -20.60
C GLN A 123 -4.25 4.95 -21.31
N VAL A 124 -3.57 4.56 -22.40
CA VAL A 124 -3.84 3.32 -23.13
C VAL A 124 -3.72 2.10 -22.22
N PHE A 125 -2.71 2.08 -21.33
CA PHE A 125 -2.55 1.03 -20.33
C PHE A 125 -3.73 1.00 -19.35
N VAL A 126 -4.08 2.15 -18.78
CA VAL A 126 -5.15 2.28 -17.79
C VAL A 126 -6.49 1.79 -18.34
N ASP A 127 -6.85 2.22 -19.56
CA ASP A 127 -8.16 1.92 -20.14
C ASP A 127 -8.29 0.44 -20.57
N ASN A 128 -7.21 -0.17 -21.06
CA ASN A 128 -7.31 -1.46 -21.76
C ASN A 128 -6.63 -2.64 -21.03
N TYR A 129 -5.68 -2.38 -20.12
CA TYR A 129 -4.82 -3.43 -19.55
C TYR A 129 -4.71 -3.43 -18.03
N ALA A 130 -5.08 -2.35 -17.33
CA ALA A 130 -5.00 -2.27 -15.87
C ALA A 130 -5.75 -3.44 -15.17
N ALA A 131 -6.92 -3.82 -15.67
CA ALA A 131 -7.68 -4.97 -15.13
C ALA A 131 -6.88 -6.29 -15.21
N LYS A 132 -6.18 -6.54 -16.31
CA LYS A 132 -5.32 -7.73 -16.46
C LYS A 132 -4.15 -7.67 -15.48
N PHE A 133 -3.55 -6.49 -15.29
CA PHE A 133 -2.47 -6.32 -14.34
C PHE A 133 -2.92 -6.51 -12.89
N ILE A 134 -4.09 -6.01 -12.51
CA ILE A 134 -4.71 -6.22 -11.19
C ILE A 134 -4.87 -7.71 -10.90
N VAL A 135 -5.39 -8.50 -11.86
CA VAL A 135 -5.53 -9.95 -11.70
C VAL A 135 -4.18 -10.63 -11.45
N LEU A 136 -3.12 -10.21 -12.15
CA LEU A 136 -1.77 -10.74 -11.90
C LEU A 136 -1.25 -10.34 -10.52
N LEU A 137 -1.39 -9.07 -10.13
CA LEU A 137 -0.93 -8.58 -8.84
C LEU A 137 -1.58 -9.34 -7.68
N LYS A 138 -2.88 -9.63 -7.74
CA LYS A 138 -3.58 -10.46 -6.74
C LYS A 138 -2.95 -11.85 -6.57
N VAL A 139 -2.45 -12.46 -7.64
CA VAL A 139 -1.73 -13.74 -7.56
C VAL A 139 -0.34 -13.53 -6.96
N MET A 140 0.35 -12.47 -7.37
CA MET A 140 1.71 -12.16 -6.92
C MET A 140 1.79 -11.79 -5.44
N THR A 141 0.78 -11.11 -4.88
CA THR A 141 0.73 -10.77 -3.45
C THR A 141 0.70 -12.00 -2.54
N VAL A 142 0.23 -13.14 -3.05
CA VAL A 142 0.22 -14.42 -2.33
C VAL A 142 1.47 -15.25 -2.62
N MET A 143 1.91 -15.29 -3.88
CA MET A 143 3.00 -16.15 -4.33
C MET A 143 4.38 -15.61 -3.93
N GLU A 144 4.62 -14.31 -4.05
CA GLU A 144 5.96 -13.72 -3.95
C GLU A 144 6.45 -13.62 -2.50
N GLN A 145 7.64 -14.15 -2.24
CA GLN A 145 8.26 -14.15 -0.91
C GLN A 145 9.38 -13.11 -0.77
N GLY A 146 10.03 -12.73 -1.87
CA GLY A 146 11.16 -11.80 -1.88
C GLY A 146 10.79 -10.39 -1.41
N LEU A 147 11.54 -9.84 -0.44
CA LEU A 147 11.26 -8.51 0.14
C LEU A 147 11.29 -7.40 -0.92
N LYS A 148 12.26 -7.47 -1.85
CA LYS A 148 12.37 -6.52 -2.96
C LYS A 148 11.17 -6.56 -3.89
N MET A 149 10.69 -7.76 -4.20
CA MET A 149 9.48 -7.93 -5.00
C MET A 149 8.25 -7.39 -4.27
N LYS A 150 8.10 -7.66 -2.97
CA LYS A 150 7.00 -7.11 -2.15
C LYS A 150 6.99 -5.57 -2.19
N LYS A 151 8.15 -4.91 -2.08
CA LYS A 151 8.23 -3.44 -2.24
C LYS A 151 7.75 -2.95 -3.61
N LEU A 152 8.08 -3.68 -4.68
CA LEU A 152 7.60 -3.33 -6.02
C LEU A 152 6.09 -3.51 -6.15
N LEU A 153 5.53 -4.58 -5.57
CA LEU A 153 4.08 -4.80 -5.52
C LEU A 153 3.37 -3.66 -4.78
N VAL A 154 3.90 -3.22 -3.63
CA VAL A 154 3.37 -2.07 -2.89
C VAL A 154 3.29 -0.82 -3.79
N LYS A 155 4.38 -0.50 -4.51
CA LYS A 155 4.40 0.63 -5.45
C LYS A 155 3.38 0.48 -6.60
N ALA A 156 3.22 -0.71 -7.14
CA ALA A 156 2.25 -1.01 -8.20
C ALA A 156 0.81 -0.78 -7.73
N ILE A 157 0.48 -1.30 -6.54
CA ILE A 157 -0.86 -1.18 -5.93
C ILE A 157 -1.20 0.29 -5.71
N ILE A 158 -0.28 1.07 -5.16
CA ILE A 158 -0.47 2.52 -4.95
C ILE A 158 -0.71 3.25 -6.27
N GLY A 159 0.08 2.95 -7.30
CA GLY A 159 -0.12 3.53 -8.63
C GLY A 159 -1.53 3.29 -9.17
N LEU A 160 -2.06 2.08 -9.00
CA LEU A 160 -3.42 1.71 -9.40
C LEU A 160 -4.48 2.41 -8.56
N VAL A 161 -4.26 2.53 -7.25
CA VAL A 161 -5.14 3.30 -6.35
C VAL A 161 -5.23 4.76 -6.81
N TYR A 162 -4.09 5.40 -7.08
CA TYR A 162 -4.06 6.80 -7.51
C TYR A 162 -4.75 7.08 -8.83
N ARG A 163 -4.73 6.09 -9.74
CA ARG A 163 -5.41 6.17 -11.03
C ARG A 163 -6.87 5.74 -10.96
N ASN A 164 -7.39 5.47 -9.77
CA ASN A 164 -8.75 4.97 -9.53
C ASN A 164 -9.04 3.64 -10.27
N CYS A 165 -8.03 2.80 -10.45
CA CYS A 165 -8.18 1.48 -11.08
C CYS A 165 -8.70 0.42 -10.09
N ILE A 166 -8.50 0.62 -8.78
CA ILE A 166 -9.02 -0.25 -7.72
C ILE A 166 -10.40 0.27 -7.34
N THR A 167 -11.45 -0.44 -7.76
CA THR A 167 -12.84 0.00 -7.56
C THR A 167 -13.71 -1.03 -6.86
N THR A 168 -13.37 -2.32 -6.96
CA THR A 168 -14.18 -3.40 -6.39
C THR A 168 -13.66 -3.81 -5.01
N PRO A 169 -14.53 -4.30 -4.10
CA PRO A 169 -14.08 -4.83 -2.80
C PRO A 169 -13.04 -5.95 -2.92
N GLU A 170 -13.08 -6.73 -4.00
CA GLU A 170 -12.12 -7.81 -4.24
C GLU A 170 -10.71 -7.27 -4.53
N ASP A 171 -10.60 -6.09 -5.15
CA ASP A 171 -9.31 -5.46 -5.44
C ASP A 171 -8.63 -4.94 -4.17
N PHE A 172 -9.40 -4.63 -3.11
CA PHE A 172 -8.88 -4.18 -1.82
C PHE A 172 -8.11 -5.26 -1.05
N THR A 173 -8.18 -6.53 -1.45
CA THR A 173 -7.28 -7.58 -0.95
C THR A 173 -5.80 -7.25 -1.20
N MET A 174 -5.50 -6.45 -2.23
CA MET A 174 -4.14 -5.94 -2.45
C MET A 174 -3.75 -4.86 -1.43
N VAL A 175 -4.70 -4.11 -0.89
CA VAL A 175 -4.46 -3.17 0.21
C VAL A 175 -4.25 -3.92 1.53
N GLU A 176 -4.97 -5.03 1.76
CA GLU A 176 -4.72 -5.94 2.88
C GLU A 176 -3.29 -6.48 2.86
N PHE A 177 -2.75 -6.77 1.68
CA PHE A 177 -1.34 -7.13 1.54
C PHE A 177 -0.40 -6.02 2.07
N ILE A 178 -0.68 -4.73 1.80
CA ILE A 178 0.10 -3.60 2.34
C ILE A 178 -0.04 -3.55 3.86
N ILE A 179 -1.27 -3.69 4.39
CA ILE A 179 -1.54 -3.68 5.84
C ILE A 179 -0.76 -4.80 6.52
N LYS A 180 -0.83 -6.04 6.00
CA LYS A 180 -0.09 -7.20 6.53
C LYS A 180 1.41 -6.94 6.62
N HIS A 181 1.96 -6.22 5.66
CA HIS A 181 3.40 -5.95 5.59
C HIS A 181 3.87 -4.70 6.35
N CYS A 182 2.98 -3.99 7.03
CA CYS A 182 3.35 -2.92 7.96
C CYS A 182 3.96 -3.45 9.27
N GLY A 183 3.65 -4.69 9.67
CA GLY A 183 4.16 -5.36 10.86
C GLY A 183 4.78 -6.73 10.57
N TYR A 184 5.34 -6.91 9.38
CA TYR A 184 5.86 -8.21 8.93
C TYR A 184 7.19 -8.58 9.60
N GLU A 185 7.23 -9.62 10.41
CA GLU A 185 8.46 -10.01 11.13
C GLU A 185 9.48 -10.75 10.25
N GLY A 186 9.06 -11.28 9.09
CA GLY A 186 9.93 -12.01 8.18
C GLY A 186 10.41 -13.37 8.73
N PRO A 187 11.11 -14.15 7.90
CA PRO A 187 11.75 -15.36 8.37
C PRO A 187 12.95 -15.00 9.29
N PRO A 188 13.34 -15.87 10.24
CA PRO A 188 14.41 -15.59 11.21
C PRO A 188 15.76 -15.19 10.59
N ASN A 189 16.00 -15.59 9.34
CA ASN A 189 17.25 -15.36 8.62
C ASN A 189 17.21 -14.13 7.67
N ALA A 190 16.09 -13.41 7.60
CA ALA A 190 16.01 -12.21 6.77
C ALA A 190 16.78 -11.05 7.36
N SER A 191 17.30 -10.18 6.48
CA SER A 191 17.98 -8.96 6.89
C SER A 191 17.00 -8.04 7.63
N LYS A 192 17.32 -7.69 8.88
CA LYS A 192 16.52 -6.74 9.67
C LYS A 192 16.39 -5.39 8.97
N TYR A 193 17.43 -4.97 8.24
CA TYR A 193 17.40 -3.74 7.46
C TYR A 193 16.37 -3.81 6.33
N GLU A 194 16.35 -4.91 5.56
CA GLU A 194 15.40 -5.07 4.46
C GLU A 194 13.95 -5.21 4.95
N ILE A 195 13.74 -5.82 6.13
CA ILE A 195 12.43 -5.88 6.78
C ILE A 195 11.98 -4.47 7.19
N SER A 196 12.84 -3.69 7.85
CA SER A 196 12.54 -2.31 8.26
C SER A 196 12.21 -1.43 7.05
N ASP A 197 12.99 -1.55 5.98
CA ASP A 197 12.77 -0.80 4.74
C ASP A 197 11.46 -1.19 4.04
N LEU A 198 11.04 -2.46 4.13
CA LEU A 198 9.70 -2.89 3.71
C LEU A 198 8.61 -2.28 4.61
N HIS A 199 8.78 -2.26 5.94
CA HIS A 199 7.82 -1.64 6.86
C HIS A 199 7.64 -0.15 6.54
N ASP A 200 8.74 0.58 6.39
CA ASP A 200 8.72 2.01 6.09
C ASP A 200 8.03 2.29 4.75
N THR A 201 8.29 1.44 3.75
CA THR A 201 7.62 1.51 2.46
C THR A 201 6.11 1.30 2.62
N CYS A 202 5.67 0.22 3.30
CA CYS A 202 4.26 -0.07 3.51
C CYS A 202 3.54 1.00 4.34
N ARG A 203 4.16 1.45 5.44
CA ARG A 203 3.64 2.50 6.33
C ARG A 203 3.47 3.81 5.59
N SER A 204 4.51 4.28 4.91
CA SER A 204 4.46 5.53 4.13
C SER A 204 3.41 5.45 3.03
N SER A 205 3.29 4.30 2.38
CA SER A 205 2.31 4.05 1.32
C SER A 205 0.87 4.10 1.83
N LEU A 206 0.60 3.48 2.97
CA LEU A 206 -0.74 3.46 3.57
C LEU A 206 -1.16 4.85 4.06
N ILE A 207 -0.25 5.56 4.74
CA ILE A 207 -0.48 6.96 5.17
C ILE A 207 -0.78 7.84 3.96
N LEU A 208 0.03 7.70 2.90
CA LEU A 208 -0.12 8.47 1.69
C LEU A 208 -1.49 8.24 1.04
N MET A 209 -1.94 6.98 0.92
CA MET A 209 -3.28 6.66 0.39
C MET A 209 -4.39 7.29 1.24
N CYS A 210 -4.29 7.22 2.57
CA CYS A 210 -5.30 7.78 3.49
C CYS A 210 -5.42 9.30 3.39
N ASN A 211 -4.31 9.99 3.16
CA ASN A 211 -4.26 11.45 3.13
C ASN A 211 -4.59 12.04 1.75
N THR A 212 -4.31 11.34 0.67
CA THR A 212 -4.35 11.93 -0.68
C THR A 212 -5.47 11.41 -1.57
N VAL A 213 -5.99 10.20 -1.33
CA VAL A 213 -6.93 9.54 -2.26
C VAL A 213 -8.34 9.57 -1.68
N THR A 214 -9.08 10.63 -2.00
CA THR A 214 -10.43 10.88 -1.47
C THR A 214 -11.46 9.86 -1.97
N SER A 215 -11.29 9.33 -3.19
CA SER A 215 -12.24 8.43 -3.87
C SER A 215 -12.45 7.08 -3.18
N ILE A 216 -11.46 6.61 -2.41
CA ILE A 216 -11.50 5.31 -1.73
C ILE A 216 -11.57 5.44 -0.20
N ARG A 217 -11.77 6.66 0.32
CA ARG A 217 -11.63 6.96 1.74
C ARG A 217 -12.55 6.13 2.63
N THR A 218 -13.81 5.98 2.23
CA THR A 218 -14.82 5.21 2.97
C THR A 218 -14.46 3.72 3.00
N GLN A 219 -14.01 3.18 1.87
CA GLN A 219 -13.58 1.79 1.73
C GLN A 219 -12.32 1.54 2.58
N LEU A 220 -11.35 2.45 2.57
CA LEU A 220 -10.15 2.38 3.41
C LEU A 220 -10.50 2.43 4.89
N ARG A 221 -11.37 3.34 5.32
CA ARG A 221 -11.83 3.42 6.71
C ARG A 221 -12.40 2.07 7.17
N ASN A 222 -13.31 1.51 6.39
CA ASN A 222 -13.94 0.23 6.73
C ASN A 222 -12.95 -0.94 6.73
N LEU A 223 -12.03 -0.98 5.76
CA LEU A 223 -10.99 -1.99 5.71
C LEU A 223 -10.08 -1.94 6.94
N LEU A 224 -9.64 -0.75 7.33
CA LEU A 224 -8.75 -0.56 8.46
C LEU A 224 -9.44 -0.85 9.81
N LEU A 225 -10.72 -0.51 9.96
CA LEU A 225 -11.51 -0.89 11.14
C LEU A 225 -11.63 -2.41 11.26
N VAL A 226 -11.93 -3.10 10.16
CA VAL A 226 -11.95 -4.57 10.13
C VAL A 226 -10.56 -5.13 10.45
N ALA A 227 -9.49 -4.52 9.93
CA ALA A 227 -8.12 -4.95 10.19
C ALA A 227 -7.75 -4.92 11.68
N LEU A 228 -8.23 -3.94 12.45
CA LEU A 228 -8.02 -3.90 13.92
C LEU A 228 -8.67 -5.08 14.66
N THR A 229 -9.61 -5.79 14.04
CA THR A 229 -10.33 -6.91 14.66
C THR A 229 -9.79 -8.29 14.32
N ILE A 230 -8.87 -8.37 13.33
CA ILE A 230 -8.32 -9.61 12.80
C ILE A 230 -6.90 -9.84 13.35
N ASP A 231 -6.65 -11.04 13.89
CA ASP A 231 -5.39 -11.36 14.55
C ASP A 231 -4.17 -11.25 13.62
N GLU A 232 -4.31 -11.58 12.34
CA GLU A 232 -3.24 -11.49 11.33
C GLU A 232 -2.66 -10.08 11.16
N PHE A 233 -3.43 -9.04 11.49
CA PHE A 233 -2.99 -7.65 11.36
C PHE A 233 -2.56 -7.02 12.69
N THR A 234 -2.51 -7.80 13.78
CA THR A 234 -2.12 -7.32 15.12
C THR A 234 -0.78 -6.58 15.12
N ALA A 235 0.21 -7.12 14.41
CA ALA A 235 1.54 -6.51 14.31
C ALA A 235 1.52 -5.16 13.60
N SER A 236 0.50 -4.90 12.79
CA SER A 236 0.32 -3.65 12.02
C SER A 236 -0.57 -2.62 12.73
N MET A 237 -1.09 -2.93 13.92
CA MET A 237 -2.09 -2.09 14.61
C MET A 237 -1.62 -0.65 14.85
N ALA A 238 -0.34 -0.43 15.14
CA ALA A 238 0.21 0.93 15.33
C ALA A 238 0.04 1.79 14.07
N THR A 239 0.39 1.23 12.91
CA THR A 239 0.25 1.91 11.62
C THR A 239 -1.23 2.05 11.21
N VAL A 240 -2.04 1.01 11.42
CA VAL A 240 -3.47 1.01 11.09
C VAL A 240 -4.23 2.07 11.89
N SER A 241 -4.00 2.14 13.21
CA SER A 241 -4.63 3.13 14.09
C SER A 241 -4.22 4.56 13.73
N HIS A 242 -2.94 4.79 13.44
CA HIS A 242 -2.47 6.09 12.94
C HIS A 242 -3.17 6.53 11.64
N CYS A 243 -3.33 5.61 10.70
CA CYS A 243 -4.03 5.88 9.44
C CYS A 243 -5.52 6.15 9.67
N LEU A 244 -6.16 5.40 10.57
CA LEU A 244 -7.57 5.63 10.95
C LEU A 244 -7.78 6.99 11.61
N THR A 245 -6.92 7.40 12.55
CA THR A 245 -6.95 8.74 13.14
C THR A 245 -6.92 9.81 12.05
N SER A 246 -5.99 9.70 11.10
CA SER A 246 -5.87 10.65 9.99
C SER A 246 -7.15 10.69 9.13
N LEU A 247 -7.75 9.53 8.85
CA LEU A 247 -9.00 9.44 8.09
C LEU A 247 -10.19 10.06 8.84
N LEU A 248 -10.30 9.84 10.14
CA LEU A 248 -11.39 10.37 10.98
C LEU A 248 -11.30 11.89 11.10
N GLN A 249 -10.10 12.42 11.33
CA GLN A 249 -9.86 13.87 11.39
C GLN A 249 -10.20 14.54 10.05
N ASN A 250 -9.76 13.97 8.93
CA ASN A 250 -10.02 14.51 7.59
C ASN A 250 -11.48 14.35 7.13
N ASN A 251 -12.26 13.43 7.69
CA ASN A 251 -13.67 13.26 7.35
C ASN A 251 -14.57 14.32 7.99
N SER A 252 -14.15 14.92 9.11
CA SER A 252 -14.92 15.97 9.78
C SER A 252 -15.13 17.22 8.91
N ASP A 253 -14.21 17.49 7.98
CA ASP A 253 -14.27 18.62 7.04
C ASP A 253 -15.17 18.37 5.81
N VAL A 254 -15.40 17.10 5.43
CA VAL A 254 -16.13 16.75 4.19
C VAL A 254 -17.64 16.62 4.43
N ILE A 255 -18.06 16.25 5.64
CA ILE A 255 -19.48 16.09 6.02
C ILE A 255 -20.22 17.45 6.02
N ALA A 256 -19.50 18.58 5.99
CA ALA A 256 -20.09 19.91 5.87
C ALA A 256 -20.69 20.21 4.49
N ASP A 257 -20.32 19.48 3.43
CA ASP A 257 -20.72 19.79 2.05
C ASP A 257 -21.12 18.54 1.26
N GLY A 258 -22.31 18.02 1.54
CA GLY A 258 -23.04 17.16 0.61
C GLY A 258 -23.16 15.68 0.99
N GLN A 259 -24.42 15.23 0.99
CA GLN A 259 -24.92 13.87 0.95
C GLN A 259 -24.34 12.91 2.00
N VAL A 260 -25.18 12.60 3.00
CA VAL A 260 -25.06 11.39 3.83
C VAL A 260 -25.00 10.21 2.86
N ASP A 261 -23.79 9.75 2.55
CA ASP A 261 -23.57 8.50 1.83
C ASP A 261 -24.35 7.44 2.59
N LYS A 262 -25.33 6.85 1.89
CA LYS A 262 -26.15 5.74 2.39
C LYS A 262 -25.25 4.80 3.16
N GLU A 263 -25.58 4.60 4.44
CA GLU A 263 -24.86 3.77 5.40
C GLU A 263 -24.10 2.63 4.71
N VAL A 264 -22.80 2.83 4.49
CA VAL A 264 -21.94 1.72 4.15
C VAL A 264 -21.88 0.90 5.42
N GLU A 265 -22.69 -0.15 5.46
CA GLU A 265 -22.86 -1.07 6.57
C GLU A 265 -21.48 -1.40 7.16
N LEU A 266 -21.21 -0.87 8.36
CA LEU A 266 -19.98 -1.11 9.08
C LEU A 266 -19.89 -2.61 9.33
N LYS A 267 -18.95 -3.27 8.64
CA LYS A 267 -18.77 -4.74 8.72
C LYS A 267 -18.34 -5.21 10.11
N CYS A 268 -17.90 -4.30 10.98
CA CYS A 268 -17.43 -4.61 12.33
C CYS A 268 -18.15 -3.76 13.39
N SER A 269 -18.47 -4.38 14.52
CA SER A 269 -19.04 -3.70 15.68
C SER A 269 -18.04 -2.69 16.28
N PRO A 270 -18.43 -1.43 16.53
CA PRO A 270 -17.58 -0.45 17.24
C PRO A 270 -17.11 -0.94 18.61
N ASP A 271 -17.96 -1.68 19.32
CA ASP A 271 -17.64 -2.28 20.62
C ASP A 271 -16.49 -3.30 20.49
N LEU A 272 -16.47 -4.08 19.41
CA LEU A 272 -15.38 -5.04 19.15
C LEU A 272 -14.06 -4.33 18.85
N VAL A 273 -14.09 -3.24 18.07
CA VAL A 273 -12.91 -2.43 17.78
C VAL A 273 -12.34 -1.84 19.08
N PHE A 274 -13.20 -1.29 19.94
CA PHE A 274 -12.81 -0.77 21.25
C PHE A 274 -12.17 -1.84 22.13
N VAL A 275 -12.82 -2.98 22.30
CA VAL A 275 -12.31 -4.09 23.14
C VAL A 275 -10.98 -4.61 22.61
N ARG A 276 -10.83 -4.72 21.28
CA ARG A 276 -9.56 -5.09 20.65
C ARG A 276 -8.44 -4.10 20.96
N CYS A 277 -8.71 -2.81 20.84
CA CYS A 277 -7.72 -1.79 21.19
C CYS A 277 -7.30 -1.89 22.66
N LEU A 278 -8.26 -2.00 23.58
CA LEU A 278 -7.99 -2.15 25.02
C LEU A 278 -7.06 -3.33 25.31
N ILE A 279 -7.35 -4.50 24.74
CA ILE A 279 -6.60 -5.74 25.01
C ILE A 279 -5.14 -5.68 24.53
N HIS A 280 -4.83 -4.80 23.58
CA HIS A 280 -3.46 -4.57 23.11
C HIS A 280 -2.78 -3.38 23.79
N ILE A 281 -3.54 -2.42 24.35
CA ILE A 281 -3.02 -1.31 25.18
C ILE A 281 -2.50 -1.81 26.53
N VAL A 282 -3.06 -2.92 27.06
CA VAL A 282 -2.68 -3.48 28.38
C VAL A 282 -1.18 -3.78 28.50
N ASP A 283 -0.47 -4.08 27.41
CA ASP A 283 0.98 -4.33 27.45
C ASP A 283 1.77 -3.01 27.45
N PRO A 284 2.42 -2.61 28.56
CA PRO A 284 3.11 -1.32 28.66
C PRO A 284 4.38 -1.23 27.80
N TYR A 285 4.93 -2.34 27.32
CA TYR A 285 6.19 -2.34 26.55
C TYR A 285 6.01 -1.87 25.10
N GLU A 286 4.77 -1.89 24.60
CA GLU A 286 4.43 -1.61 23.22
C GLU A 286 4.09 -0.13 23.00
N LYS A 287 5.05 0.74 23.32
CA LYS A 287 4.85 2.21 23.42
C LYS A 287 4.26 2.85 22.15
N ASP A 288 4.83 2.55 20.97
CA ASP A 288 4.32 3.10 19.69
C ASP A 288 2.89 2.64 19.42
N ARG A 289 2.59 1.36 19.63
CA ARG A 289 1.24 0.81 19.47
C ARG A 289 0.25 1.48 20.42
N ASN A 290 0.61 1.57 21.70
CA ASN A 290 -0.26 2.14 22.73
C ASN A 290 -0.57 3.60 22.42
N LYS A 291 0.43 4.39 22.03
CA LYS A 291 0.24 5.79 21.64
C LYS A 291 -0.73 5.94 20.48
N ASN A 292 -0.52 5.20 19.39
CA ASN A 292 -1.38 5.33 18.21
C ASN A 292 -2.81 4.82 18.48
N LEU A 293 -2.99 3.74 19.25
CA LEU A 293 -4.31 3.24 19.63
C LEU A 293 -5.07 4.20 20.53
N LEU A 294 -4.40 4.83 21.50
CA LEU A 294 -5.02 5.81 22.39
C LEU A 294 -5.51 7.05 21.63
N VAL A 295 -4.67 7.59 20.74
CA VAL A 295 -5.07 8.73 19.87
C VAL A 295 -6.24 8.32 18.96
N PHE A 296 -6.23 7.11 18.41
CA PHE A 296 -7.35 6.60 17.62
C PHE A 296 -8.64 6.48 18.46
N LEU A 297 -8.57 5.92 19.66
CA LEU A 297 -9.74 5.76 20.54
C LEU A 297 -10.35 7.11 20.96
N GLU A 298 -9.54 8.15 21.09
CA GLU A 298 -10.03 9.51 21.37
C GLU A 298 -10.95 9.99 20.26
N GLU A 299 -10.51 9.88 19.00
CA GLU A 299 -11.29 10.26 17.82
C GLU A 299 -12.49 9.33 17.58
N TYR A 300 -12.33 8.03 17.83
CA TYR A 300 -13.34 6.99 17.58
C TYR A 300 -14.37 6.83 18.72
N SER A 301 -14.18 7.51 19.85
CA SER A 301 -15.02 7.43 21.05
C SER A 301 -16.52 7.61 20.76
N GLY A 302 -16.86 8.56 19.89
CA GLY A 302 -18.25 8.82 19.49
C GLY A 302 -18.87 7.70 18.64
N ASP A 303 -18.08 6.99 17.85
CA ASP A 303 -18.53 5.81 17.09
C ASP A 303 -18.79 4.61 18.01
N VAL A 304 -18.06 4.49 19.13
CA VAL A 304 -18.31 3.45 20.16
C VAL A 304 -19.62 3.73 20.89
N HIS A 305 -19.76 4.94 21.45
CA HIS A 305 -21.00 5.39 22.06
C HIS A 305 -21.02 6.91 22.21
N ASN A 306 -22.17 7.55 21.95
CA ASN A 306 -22.29 9.01 21.97
C ASN A 306 -21.84 9.68 23.29
N ASN A 307 -22.08 9.02 24.43
CA ASN A 307 -21.70 9.54 25.76
C ASN A 307 -20.17 9.54 26.02
N LEU A 308 -19.39 8.86 25.18
CA LEU A 308 -17.94 8.71 25.37
C LEU A 308 -17.13 9.86 24.75
N LYS A 309 -17.72 10.56 23.77
CA LYS A 309 -17.03 11.57 22.95
C LYS A 309 -16.26 12.63 23.75
N ASN A 310 -16.83 13.10 24.86
CA ASN A 310 -16.20 14.13 25.70
C ASN A 310 -15.67 13.59 27.03
N SER A 311 -16.11 12.40 27.45
CA SER A 311 -15.80 11.86 28.78
C SER A 311 -14.47 11.10 28.80
N TRP A 312 -14.04 10.55 27.67
CA TRP A 312 -12.76 9.84 27.56
C TRP A 312 -11.54 10.72 27.39
N THR A 313 -11.70 11.98 26.99
CA THR A 313 -10.56 12.89 26.73
C THR A 313 -9.61 12.95 27.93
N VAL A 314 -10.13 13.09 29.15
CA VAL A 314 -9.27 13.22 30.35
C VAL A 314 -8.43 11.96 30.57
N GLU A 315 -9.05 10.78 30.49
CA GLU A 315 -8.36 9.53 30.81
C GLU A 315 -7.44 9.06 29.69
N ILE A 316 -7.80 9.31 28.43
CA ILE A 316 -6.90 9.06 27.29
C ILE A 316 -5.68 9.98 27.37
N GLN A 317 -5.87 11.28 27.63
CA GLN A 317 -4.74 12.22 27.77
C GLN A 317 -3.85 11.87 28.97
N ARG A 318 -4.44 11.37 30.07
CA ARG A 318 -3.69 10.80 31.19
C ARG A 318 -2.84 9.62 30.72
N LEU A 319 -3.43 8.61 30.09
CA LEU A 319 -2.69 7.45 29.57
C LEU A 319 -1.56 7.86 28.61
N LEU A 320 -1.83 8.74 27.65
CA LEU A 320 -0.83 9.26 26.69
C LEU A 320 0.38 9.91 27.38
N LYS A 321 0.16 10.65 28.47
CA LYS A 321 1.25 11.25 29.26
C LYS A 321 2.15 10.21 29.94
N PHE A 322 1.63 9.01 30.19
CA PHE A 322 2.34 7.94 30.90
C PHE A 322 2.85 6.83 29.97
N VAL A 323 2.43 6.74 28.70
CA VAL A 323 2.91 5.75 27.71
C VAL A 323 4.45 5.72 27.63
N ASP A 324 5.08 6.89 27.59
CA ASP A 324 6.54 6.98 27.43
C ASP A 324 7.30 6.82 28.75
N LYS A 325 6.59 6.86 29.89
CA LYS A 325 7.19 6.74 31.22
C LYS A 325 7.38 5.28 31.59
N ASN A 326 8.46 4.99 32.32
CA ASN A 326 8.72 3.66 32.87
C ASN A 326 7.91 3.45 34.17
N GLU A 327 6.59 3.56 34.09
CA GLU A 327 5.70 3.23 35.20
C GLU A 327 5.70 1.72 35.47
N SER A 328 5.28 1.32 36.67
CA SER A 328 5.10 -0.11 36.96
C SER A 328 3.96 -0.68 36.13
N LYS A 329 4.02 -1.99 35.86
CA LYS A 329 2.97 -2.70 35.12
C LYS A 329 1.61 -2.57 35.82
N GLU A 330 1.60 -2.62 37.14
CA GLU A 330 0.41 -2.45 37.97
C GLU A 330 -0.20 -1.06 37.78
N GLN A 331 0.61 -0.01 37.87
CA GLN A 331 0.14 1.36 37.68
C GLN A 331 -0.42 1.59 36.27
N TRP A 332 0.21 1.02 35.25
CA TRP A 332 -0.31 1.07 33.87
C TRP A 332 -1.66 0.37 33.76
N HIS A 333 -1.80 -0.84 34.31
CA HIS A 333 -3.05 -1.58 34.29
C HIS A 333 -4.17 -0.84 35.05
N ASP A 334 -3.87 -0.23 36.20
CA ASP A 334 -4.85 0.55 36.97
C ASP A 334 -5.39 1.72 36.14
N MET A 335 -4.54 2.45 35.41
CA MET A 335 -4.99 3.53 34.52
C MET A 335 -5.83 3.03 33.33
N VAL A 336 -5.50 1.87 32.77
CA VAL A 336 -6.30 1.25 31.70
C VAL A 336 -7.65 0.78 32.25
N LEU A 337 -7.69 0.29 33.49
CA LEU A 337 -8.92 -0.09 34.17
C LEU A 337 -9.79 1.14 34.48
N ASP A 338 -9.20 2.24 34.95
CA ASP A 338 -9.89 3.51 35.17
C ASP A 338 -10.61 3.97 33.89
N LEU A 339 -9.95 3.86 32.72
CA LEU A 339 -10.56 4.18 31.43
C LEU A 339 -11.81 3.31 31.15
N LEU A 340 -11.73 2.00 31.40
CA LEU A 340 -12.86 1.08 31.20
C LEU A 340 -14.00 1.33 32.19
N VAL A 341 -13.69 1.57 33.47
CA VAL A 341 -14.70 1.89 34.49
C VAL A 341 -15.41 3.20 34.15
N SER A 342 -14.65 4.23 33.79
CA SER A 342 -15.19 5.50 33.32
C SER A 342 -16.11 5.29 32.11
N ALA A 343 -15.72 4.46 31.14
CA ALA A 343 -16.59 4.12 30.00
C ALA A 343 -17.93 3.52 30.44
N ILE A 344 -17.91 2.55 31.35
CA ILE A 344 -19.09 1.86 31.86
C ILE A 344 -20.04 2.83 32.58
N GLU A 345 -19.49 3.70 33.43
CA GLU A 345 -20.27 4.70 34.17
C GLU A 345 -20.95 5.72 33.22
N GLN A 346 -20.23 6.14 32.17
CA GLN A 346 -20.74 7.15 31.23
C GLN A 346 -21.77 6.60 30.26
N VAL A 347 -21.62 5.35 29.82
CA VAL A 347 -22.62 4.68 28.97
C VAL A 347 -23.87 4.31 29.79
N ASN A 348 -23.70 3.96 31.07
CA ASN A 348 -24.79 3.68 32.01
C ASN A 348 -25.88 2.73 31.45
N SER A 349 -25.45 1.63 30.85
CA SER A 349 -26.33 0.64 30.22
C SER A 349 -25.87 -0.78 30.54
N ASN A 350 -26.66 -1.50 31.34
CA ASN A 350 -26.37 -2.91 31.68
C ASN A 350 -26.21 -3.78 30.43
N LYS A 351 -27.01 -3.53 29.39
CA LYS A 351 -26.91 -4.26 28.11
C LYS A 351 -25.56 -4.03 27.44
N TRP A 352 -25.07 -2.79 27.43
CA TRP A 352 -23.74 -2.49 26.85
C TRP A 352 -22.62 -3.13 27.67
N VAL A 353 -22.73 -3.09 29.00
CA VAL A 353 -21.79 -3.79 29.90
C VAL A 353 -21.75 -5.29 29.63
N GLU A 354 -22.90 -5.95 29.44
CA GLU A 354 -22.97 -7.37 29.08
C GLU A 354 -22.27 -7.66 27.74
N VAL A 355 -22.45 -6.79 26.74
CA VAL A 355 -21.78 -6.91 25.43
C VAL A 355 -20.26 -6.78 25.59
N ILE A 356 -19.77 -5.73 26.24
CA ILE A 356 -18.34 -5.51 26.47
C ILE A 356 -17.72 -6.66 27.27
N ALA A 357 -18.38 -7.10 28.36
CA ALA A 357 -17.91 -8.22 29.16
C ALA A 357 -17.81 -9.52 28.35
N THR A 358 -18.78 -9.77 27.45
CA THR A 358 -18.76 -10.93 26.56
C THR A 358 -17.59 -10.85 25.57
N LEU A 359 -17.40 -9.70 24.92
CA LEU A 359 -16.32 -9.49 23.96
C LEU A 359 -14.94 -9.60 24.61
N VAL A 360 -14.75 -9.00 25.79
CA VAL A 360 -13.50 -9.12 26.56
C VAL A 360 -13.24 -10.58 26.91
N SER A 361 -14.26 -11.30 27.38
CA SER A 361 -14.13 -12.72 27.74
C SER A 361 -13.70 -13.56 26.54
N GLN A 362 -14.31 -13.36 25.37
CA GLN A 362 -13.97 -14.07 24.13
C GLN A 362 -12.51 -13.83 23.72
N GLN A 363 -12.05 -12.58 23.78
CA GLN A 363 -10.69 -12.19 23.41
C GLN A 363 -9.61 -12.67 24.40
N VAL A 364 -9.93 -12.73 25.69
CA VAL A 364 -9.02 -13.31 26.69
C VAL A 364 -8.92 -14.83 26.53
N LEU A 365 -10.04 -15.49 26.20
CA LEU A 365 -10.04 -16.93 25.97
C LEU A 365 -9.27 -17.32 24.70
N SER A 366 -9.39 -16.55 23.61
CA SER A 366 -8.63 -16.82 22.38
C SER A 366 -7.12 -16.70 22.59
N LYS A 367 -6.65 -15.71 23.37
CA LYS A 367 -5.22 -15.57 23.75
C LYS A 367 -4.71 -16.73 24.62
N LYS A 368 -5.56 -17.34 25.46
CA LYS A 368 -5.16 -18.49 26.30
C LYS A 368 -5.07 -19.79 25.52
N GLN A 369 -5.69 -19.87 24.34
CA GLN A 369 -5.70 -21.05 23.47
C GLN A 369 -4.60 -21.01 22.39
N SER A 370 -3.77 -19.96 22.37
CA SER A 370 -2.58 -19.89 21.52
C SER A 370 -1.54 -20.89 22.03
N PRO A 371 -1.08 -21.87 21.22
CA PRO A 371 -0.15 -22.91 21.64
C PRO A 371 1.26 -22.39 22.00
#